data_AF-A0A1M7K445-F1
#
_entry.id   AF-A0A1M7K445-F1
#
_cell.length_a   1.000
_cell.length_b   1.000
_cell.length_c   1.000
_cell.angle_alpha   90.00
_cell.angle_beta   90.00
_cell.angle_gamma   90.00
#
_symmetry.space_group_name_H-M   'P 1'
#
loop_
_entity.id
_entity.type
_entity.pdbx_description
1 polymer ?
#
loop_
_entity_poly.entity_id
_entity_poly.type
_entity_poly.pdbx_seq_one_letter_code
_entity_poly.pdbx_strand_id
1 'polypeptide(L)'
;MDFQNTRFKLAECKTKAELLRSFVNDDIARIEAGELDAATASMAKWWGSQTQNEVMHECLQLHGGYGYMMEFPIARLYADSRVQMIYGGTNEIMNELIARSLDV
;
A
#
# COMPACT_ATOMS: atom_id res chain seq x y z
N MET A 1 19.23 9.14 13.96
CA MET A 1 17.88 9.57 13.55
C MET A 1 17.40 10.50 14.65
N ASP A 2 17.68 11.78 14.49
CA ASP A 2 17.72 12.67 15.67
C ASP A 2 16.50 13.61 15.70
N PHE A 3 15.83 13.79 14.57
CA PHE A 3 14.62 14.61 14.46
C PHE A 3 13.36 13.81 14.82
N GLN A 4 12.61 14.33 15.79
CA GLN A 4 11.38 13.71 16.29
C GLN A 4 10.34 13.51 15.17
N ASN A 5 10.09 14.53 14.34
CA ASN A 5 9.12 14.45 13.25
C ASN A 5 9.45 13.31 12.26
N THR A 6 10.72 13.19 11.85
CA THR A 6 11.16 12.10 10.96
C THR A 6 10.92 10.74 11.59
N ARG A 7 11.18 10.59 12.90
CA ARG A 7 10.92 9.34 13.61
C ARG A 7 9.43 9.00 13.66
N PHE A 8 8.56 10.00 13.86
CA PHE A 8 7.11 9.80 13.84
C PHE A 8 6.61 9.35 12.47
N LYS A 9 7.04 10.02 11.41
CA LYS A 9 6.69 9.63 10.04
C LYS A 9 7.13 8.21 9.70
N LEU A 10 8.36 7.84 10.05
CA LEU A 10 8.83 6.47 9.85
C LEU A 10 8.07 5.44 10.70
N ALA A 11 7.66 5.80 11.92
CA ALA A 11 6.84 4.93 12.77
C ALA A 11 5.43 4.71 12.18
N GLU A 12 4.81 5.77 11.62
CA GLU A 12 3.54 5.68 10.90
C GLU A 12 3.67 4.78 9.66
N CYS A 13 4.69 5.01 8.81
CA CYS A 13 4.95 4.18 7.64
C CYS A 13 5.19 2.72 8.01
N LYS A 14 5.98 2.47 9.06
CA LYS A 14 6.24 1.11 9.54
C LYS A 14 4.95 0.44 10.01
N THR A 15 4.14 1.13 10.79
CA THR A 15 2.85 0.59 11.27
C THR A 15 1.96 0.16 10.10
N LYS A 16 1.82 1.00 9.07
CA LYS A 16 1.05 0.65 7.87
C LYS A 16 1.61 -0.58 7.16
N ALA A 17 2.93 -0.65 6.99
CA ALA A 17 3.59 -1.78 6.35
C ALA A 17 3.44 -3.10 7.13
N GLU A 18 3.52 -3.07 8.46
CA GLU A 18 3.33 -4.25 9.31
C GLU A 18 1.87 -4.73 9.27
N LEU A 19 0.90 -3.82 9.35
CA LEU A 19 -0.52 -4.18 9.24
C LEU A 19 -0.84 -4.80 7.88
N LEU A 20 -0.36 -4.18 6.80
CA LEU A 20 -0.53 -4.73 5.45
C LEU A 20 0.12 -6.11 5.31
N ARG A 21 1.34 -6.28 5.82
CA ARG A 21 2.04 -7.57 5.80
C ARG A 21 1.26 -8.66 6.54
N SER A 22 0.74 -8.33 7.73
CA SER A 22 -0.07 -9.27 8.50
C SER A 22 -1.32 -9.71 7.73
N PHE A 23 -2.02 -8.75 7.09
CA PHE A 23 -3.22 -9.03 6.31
C PHE A 23 -2.91 -9.88 5.07
N VAL A 24 -1.87 -9.52 4.31
CA VAL A 24 -1.44 -10.29 3.13
C VAL A 24 -0.99 -11.70 3.50
N ASN A 25 -0.30 -11.88 4.64
CA ASN A 25 0.09 -13.21 5.11
C ASN A 25 -1.12 -14.08 5.47
N ASP A 26 -2.16 -13.49 6.08
CA ASP A 26 -3.43 -14.18 6.35
C ASP A 26 -4.11 -14.58 5.03
N ASP A 27 -4.17 -13.67 4.06
CA ASP A 27 -4.70 -13.97 2.73
C ASP A 27 -3.93 -15.09 2.01
N ILE A 28 -2.60 -15.11 2.14
CA ILE A 28 -1.75 -16.20 1.61
C ILE A 28 -2.11 -17.54 2.28
N ALA A 29 -2.30 -17.57 3.60
CA ALA A 29 -2.70 -18.80 4.27
C ALA A 29 -4.11 -19.26 3.82
N ARG A 30 -5.05 -18.32 3.66
CA ARG A 30 -6.41 -18.61 3.18
C ARG A 30 -6.43 -19.12 1.74
N ILE A 31 -5.63 -18.54 0.83
CA ILE A 31 -5.59 -19.01 -0.56
C ILE A 31 -4.98 -20.42 -0.65
N GLU A 32 -3.98 -20.73 0.17
CA GLU A 32 -3.41 -22.08 0.26
C GLU A 32 -4.44 -23.10 0.79
N ALA A 33 -5.30 -22.68 1.72
CA ALA A 33 -6.41 -23.50 2.21
C ALA A 33 -7.62 -23.58 1.25
N GLY A 34 -7.64 -22.78 0.17
CA GLY A 34 -8.78 -22.67 -0.74
C GLY A 34 -9.97 -21.89 -0.15
N GLU A 35 -9.73 -21.07 0.87
CA GLU A 35 -10.74 -20.34 1.65
C GLU A 35 -10.74 -18.83 1.37
N LEU A 36 -9.82 -18.32 0.55
CA LEU A 36 -9.76 -16.90 0.22
C LEU A 36 -10.89 -16.52 -0.73
N ASP A 37 -11.83 -15.69 -0.25
CA ASP A 37 -12.88 -15.13 -1.08
C ASP A 37 -12.40 -13.89 -1.87
N ALA A 38 -13.14 -13.56 -2.94
CA ALA A 38 -12.77 -12.47 -3.83
C ALA A 38 -12.88 -11.07 -3.19
N ALA A 39 -13.77 -10.88 -2.22
CA ALA A 39 -13.95 -9.60 -1.54
C ALA A 39 -12.76 -9.32 -0.62
N THR A 40 -12.35 -10.30 0.17
CA THR A 40 -11.16 -10.24 1.03
C THR A 40 -9.89 -10.01 0.20
N ALA A 41 -9.69 -10.74 -0.90
CA ALA A 41 -8.59 -10.49 -1.82
C ALA A 41 -8.61 -9.06 -2.41
N SER A 42 -9.80 -8.53 -2.69
CA SER A 42 -9.97 -7.14 -3.17
C SER A 42 -9.56 -6.13 -2.10
N MET A 43 -9.83 -6.41 -0.81
CA MET A 43 -9.36 -5.58 0.32
C MET A 43 -7.84 -5.47 0.34
N ALA A 44 -7.12 -6.58 0.20
CA ALA A 44 -5.65 -6.55 0.15
C ALA A 44 -5.12 -5.74 -1.03
N LYS A 45 -5.73 -5.88 -2.22
CA LYS A 45 -5.29 -5.17 -3.42
C LYS A 45 -5.41 -3.66 -3.25
N TRP A 46 -6.60 -3.15 -2.93
CA TRP A 46 -6.80 -1.69 -2.88
C TRP A 46 -6.06 -1.07 -1.69
N TRP A 47 -6.14 -1.69 -0.52
CA TRP A 47 -5.48 -1.17 0.67
C TRP A 47 -3.96 -1.24 0.54
N GLY A 48 -3.43 -2.32 -0.03
CA GLY A 48 -2.00 -2.49 -0.25
C GLY A 48 -1.43 -1.47 -1.22
N SER A 49 -2.09 -1.26 -2.35
CA SER A 49 -1.66 -0.26 -3.34
C SER A 49 -1.78 1.18 -2.84
N GLN A 50 -2.86 1.50 -2.10
CA GLN A 50 -3.02 2.79 -1.43
C GLN A 50 -1.91 3.01 -0.38
N THR A 51 -1.69 2.02 0.48
CA THR A 51 -0.67 2.07 1.54
C THR A 51 0.74 2.24 0.94
N GLN A 52 1.08 1.48 -0.10
CA GLN A 52 2.36 1.62 -0.79
C GLN A 52 2.55 3.06 -1.29
N ASN A 53 1.51 3.65 -1.88
CA ASN A 53 1.59 5.00 -2.40
C ASN A 53 1.85 6.04 -1.30
N GLU A 54 1.14 5.94 -0.18
CA GLU A 54 1.30 6.83 0.97
C GLU A 54 2.69 6.70 1.60
N VAL A 55 3.20 5.47 1.74
CA VAL A 55 4.55 5.23 2.27
C VAL A 55 5.61 5.81 1.33
N MET A 56 5.49 5.60 0.02
CA MET A 56 6.44 6.17 -0.94
C MET A 56 6.39 7.70 -0.97
N HIS A 57 5.20 8.29 -0.83
CA HIS A 57 5.04 9.74 -0.72
C HIS A 57 5.79 10.31 0.50
N GLU A 58 5.58 9.74 1.68
CA GLU A 58 6.27 10.15 2.91
C GLU A 58 7.79 9.95 2.80
N CYS A 59 8.23 8.82 2.24
CA CYS A 59 9.65 8.58 1.98
C CYS A 59 10.26 9.63 1.03
N LEU A 60 9.57 9.98 -0.07
CA LEU A 60 10.01 11.04 -0.98
C LEU A 60 10.11 12.38 -0.26
N GLN A 61 9.07 12.74 0.50
CA GLN A 61 9.04 14.00 1.26
C GLN A 61 10.21 14.12 2.25
N LEU A 62 10.61 13.02 2.89
CA LEU A 62 11.77 12.97 3.79
C LEU A 62 13.12 13.15 3.08
N HIS A 63 13.20 12.88 1.77
CA HIS A 63 14.39 13.16 0.95
C HIS A 63 14.46 14.63 0.48
N GLY A 64 13.41 15.42 0.71
CA GLY A 64 13.36 16.83 0.28
C GLY A 64 13.51 16.98 -1.24
N GLY A 65 14.24 18.01 -1.68
CA GLY A 65 14.46 18.26 -3.11
C GLY A 65 15.14 17.09 -3.84
N TYR A 66 16.04 16.37 -3.18
CA TYR A 66 16.67 15.16 -3.74
C TYR A 66 15.65 14.06 -4.04
N GLY A 67 14.54 14.01 -3.28
CA GLY A 67 13.46 13.06 -3.52
C GLY A 67 12.80 13.19 -4.89
N TYR A 68 12.94 14.36 -5.53
CA TYR A 68 12.38 14.64 -6.86
C TYR A 68 13.40 14.53 -7.99
N MET A 69 14.67 14.28 -7.66
CA MET A 69 15.76 14.15 -8.62
C MET A 69 15.85 12.69 -9.08
N MET A 70 15.77 12.45 -10.39
CA MET A 70 15.70 11.10 -10.96
C MET A 70 16.98 10.27 -10.78
N GLU A 71 18.08 10.90 -10.40
CA GLU A 71 19.32 10.27 -9.99
C GLU A 71 19.18 9.51 -8.66
N PHE A 72 18.20 9.87 -7.82
CA PHE A 72 17.93 9.19 -6.57
C PHE A 72 16.83 8.14 -6.75
N PRO A 73 17.02 6.89 -6.26
CA PRO A 73 16.07 5.80 -6.47
C PRO A 73 14.63 6.09 -6.01
N ILE A 74 14.47 6.94 -4.99
CA ILE A 74 13.16 7.26 -4.41
C ILE A 74 12.21 7.92 -5.43
N ALA A 75 12.71 8.72 -6.36
CA ALA A 75 11.88 9.37 -7.37
C ALA A 75 11.21 8.32 -8.28
N ARG A 76 11.98 7.30 -8.70
CA ARG A 76 11.46 6.17 -9.49
C ARG A 76 10.52 5.31 -8.68
N LEU A 77 10.86 4.97 -7.44
CA LEU A 77 10.00 4.15 -6.57
C LEU A 77 8.64 4.82 -6.31
N TYR A 78 8.63 6.14 -6.12
CA TYR A 78 7.40 6.91 -6.03
C TYR A 78 6.56 6.81 -7.31
N ALA A 79 7.16 7.01 -8.48
CA ALA A 79 6.47 6.89 -9.76
C ALA A 79 5.91 5.47 -9.98
N ASP A 80 6.71 4.43 -9.71
CA ASP A 80 6.31 3.03 -9.85
C ASP A 80 5.17 2.65 -8.90
N SER A 81 5.06 3.31 -7.74
CA SER A 81 3.95 3.09 -6.80
C SER A 81 2.61 3.66 -7.28
N ARG A 82 2.61 4.65 -8.19
CA ARG A 82 1.36 5.31 -8.65
C ARG A 82 0.47 4.37 -9.46
N VAL A 83 1.07 3.53 -10.30
CA VAL A 83 0.32 2.66 -11.21
C VAL A 83 -0.41 1.52 -10.49
N GLN A 84 0.02 1.19 -9.27
CA GLN A 84 -0.50 0.07 -8.47
C GLN A 84 -2.00 0.21 -8.16
N MET A 85 -2.48 1.44 -8.05
CA MET A 85 -3.89 1.74 -7.79
C MET A 85 -4.76 1.73 -9.05
N ILE A 86 -4.16 1.53 -10.22
CA ILE A 86 -4.82 1.65 -11.53
C ILE A 86 -4.94 0.28 -12.19
N TYR A 87 -3.82 -0.43 -12.33
CA TYR A 87 -3.81 -1.73 -13.02
C TYR A 87 -4.31 -2.87 -12.12
N GLY A 88 -4.59 -4.03 -12.72
CA GLY A 88 -5.18 -5.16 -11.98
C GLY A 88 -6.54 -4.85 -11.36
N GLY A 89 -7.25 -3.86 -11.93
CA GLY A 89 -8.49 -3.25 -11.42
C GLY A 89 -8.22 -2.03 -10.54
N THR A 90 -8.88 -0.91 -10.78
CA THR A 90 -8.65 0.31 -9.98
C THR A 90 -9.09 0.13 -8.53
N ASN A 91 -8.64 0.99 -7.63
CA ASN A 91 -9.08 0.94 -6.23
C ASN A 91 -10.60 1.09 -6.09
N GLU A 92 -11.25 1.86 -6.95
CA GLU A 92 -12.70 1.99 -7.00
C GLU A 92 -13.37 0.68 -7.43
N ILE A 93 -12.79 -0.04 -8.38
CA ILE A 93 -13.29 -1.37 -8.78
C ILE A 93 -13.15 -2.37 -7.64
N MET A 94 -12.06 -2.36 -6.88
CA MET A 94 -11.93 -3.21 -5.70
C MET A 94 -12.98 -2.88 -4.64
N ASN A 95 -13.22 -1.59 -4.39
CA ASN A 95 -14.25 -1.15 -3.46
C ASN A 95 -15.65 -1.57 -3.91
N GLU A 96 -15.94 -1.54 -5.20
CA GLU A 96 -17.18 -2.10 -5.78
C GLU A 96 -17.32 -3.61 -5.53
N LEU A 97 -16.23 -4.39 -5.67
CA LEU A 97 -16.26 -5.83 -5.37
C LEU A 97 -16.52 -6.12 -3.89
N ILE A 98 -15.96 -5.29 -3.00
CA ILE A 98 -16.22 -5.38 -1.56
C ILE A 98 -17.66 -4.97 -1.24
N ALA A 99 -18.17 -3.90 -1.84
CA ALA A 99 -19.54 -3.44 -1.61
C ALA A 99 -20.57 -4.53 -1.97
N ARG A 100 -20.37 -5.22 -3.10
CA ARG A 100 -21.23 -6.34 -3.51
C ARG A 100 -21.28 -7.49 -2.51
N SER A 101 -20.24 -7.70 -1.70
CA SER A 101 -20.28 -8.74 -0.66
C SER A 101 -21.02 -8.30 0.61
N LEU A 102 -21.37 -7.02 0.73
CA LEU A 102 -22.14 -6.47 1.85
C LEU A 102 -23.63 -6.37 1.56
N ASP A 103 -24.03 -6.30 0.29
CA ASP A 103 -25.43 -6.22 -0.17
C ASP A 103 -26.17 -7.57 -0.15
N VAL A 104 -25.68 -8.54 0.62
CA VAL A 104 -26.20 -9.91 0.71
C VAL A 104 -26.95 -10.14 2.01
#